data_AF-A0A968DH09-F1
#
_entry.id   AF-A0A968DH09-F1
#
_cell.length_a   1.000
_cell.length_b   1.000
_cell.length_c   1.000
_cell.angle_alpha   90.00
_cell.angle_beta   90.00
_cell.angle_gamma   90.00
#
_symmetry.space_group_name_H-M   'P 1'
#
loop_
_entity.id
_entity.type
_entity.pdbx_description
1 polymer ?
#
loop_
_entity_poly.entity_id
_entity_poly.type
_entity_poly.pdbx_seq_one_letter_code
_entity_poly.pdbx_strand_id
1 'polypeptide(L)' 'MAKLREMMGDRDRRRAVRETLVADRDGLAERIAHLDLPVLAVFGTADDHFADPEAEATAVAARTGGRHVMVEGAGH' A
#
# COMPACT_ATOMS: atom_id res chain seq x y z
N MET A 1 -9.43 10.32 19.74
CA MET A 1 -10.32 11.33 19.12
C MET A 1 -9.65 12.66 18.77
N ALA A 2 -8.69 13.18 19.56
CA ALA A 2 -8.00 14.44 19.25
C ALA A 2 -7.16 14.39 17.93
N LYS A 3 -6.31 13.37 17.76
CA LYS A 3 -5.49 13.17 16.55
C LYS A 3 -6.29 13.04 15.25
N LEU A 4 -7.44 12.35 15.29
CA LEU A 4 -8.30 12.22 14.10
C LEU A 4 -8.88 13.58 13.70
N ARG A 5 -9.28 14.40 14.68
CA ARG A 5 -9.80 15.75 14.45
C ARG A 5 -8.75 16.69 13.86
N GLU A 6 -7.51 16.56 14.32
CA GLU A 6 -6.34 17.26 13.80
C GLU A 6 -6.00 16.83 12.36
N MET A 7 -5.96 15.53 12.08
CA MET A 7 -5.79 15.00 10.71
C MET A 7 -6.89 15.47 9.76
N MET A 8 -8.13 15.59 10.25
CA MET A 8 -9.25 16.12 9.48
C MET A 8 -9.26 17.66 9.36
N GLY A 9 -8.33 18.38 9.99
CA GLY A 9 -8.13 19.82 9.74
C GLY A 9 -7.44 20.07 8.40
N ASP A 10 -6.55 19.18 8.01
CA ASP A 10 -5.82 19.21 6.75
C ASP A 10 -6.74 18.80 5.59
N ARG A 11 -6.79 19.62 4.53
CA ARG A 11 -7.66 19.42 3.37
C ARG A 11 -7.22 18.22 2.54
N ASP A 12 -5.93 18.02 2.39
CA ASP A 12 -5.37 16.95 1.56
C ASP A 12 -5.52 15.61 2.27
N ARG A 13 -5.30 15.57 3.58
CA ARG A 13 -5.58 14.39 4.41
C ARG A 13 -7.05 14.01 4.42
N ARG A 14 -7.96 15.00 4.53
CA ARG A 14 -9.41 14.74 4.41
C ARG A 14 -9.79 14.15 3.06
N ARG A 15 -9.22 14.68 1.98
CA ARG A 15 -9.45 14.18 0.63
C ARG A 15 -8.98 12.74 0.51
N ALA A 16 -7.76 12.43 0.95
CA ALA A 16 -7.21 11.08 0.91
C ALA A 16 -8.08 10.08 1.70
N VAL A 17 -8.50 10.44 2.92
CA VAL A 17 -9.42 9.61 3.72
C VAL A 17 -10.75 9.36 2.98
N ARG A 18 -11.34 10.42 2.41
CA ARG A 18 -12.59 10.29 1.65
C ARG A 18 -12.41 9.33 0.47
N GLU A 19 -11.36 9.52 -0.32
CA GLU A 19 -11.08 8.69 -1.50
C GLU A 19 -10.83 7.23 -1.12
N THR A 20 -10.10 6.96 -0.05
CA THR A 20 -9.88 5.60 0.48
C THR A 20 -11.18 4.94 0.96
N LEU A 21 -12.10 5.72 1.56
CA LEU A 21 -13.38 5.20 2.04
C LEU A 21 -14.35 4.87 0.92
N VAL A 22 -14.30 5.60 -0.20
CA VAL A 22 -15.18 5.38 -1.36
C VAL A 22 -14.53 4.58 -2.49
N ALA A 23 -13.27 4.16 -2.31
CA ALA A 23 -12.56 3.39 -3.32
C ALA A 23 -13.25 2.06 -3.56
N ASP A 24 -13.65 1.83 -4.82
CA ASP A 24 -14.14 0.54 -5.27
C ASP A 24 -12.97 -0.46 -5.32
N ARG A 25 -13.09 -1.53 -4.52
CA ARG A 25 -12.10 -2.60 -4.41
C ARG A 25 -12.52 -3.85 -5.17
N ASP A 26 -13.72 -3.86 -5.74
CA ASP A 26 -14.21 -5.00 -6.50
C ASP A 26 -13.36 -5.17 -7.77
N GLY A 27 -13.06 -6.42 -8.12
CA GLY A 27 -12.27 -6.76 -9.29
C GLY A 27 -10.77 -6.41 -9.20
N LEU A 28 -10.26 -5.98 -8.03
CA LEU A 28 -8.86 -5.55 -7.91
C LEU A 28 -7.87 -6.68 -8.20
N ALA A 29 -8.17 -7.90 -7.74
CA ALA A 29 -7.30 -9.06 -7.97
C ALA A 29 -7.21 -9.41 -9.46
N GLU A 30 -8.33 -9.36 -10.17
CA GLU A 30 -8.44 -9.60 -11.60
C GLU A 30 -7.68 -8.53 -12.39
N ARG A 31 -7.82 -7.24 -12.02
CA ARG A 31 -7.05 -6.16 -12.65
C ARG A 31 -5.55 -6.31 -12.46
N ILE A 32 -5.11 -6.69 -11.25
CA ILE A 32 -3.70 -6.94 -10.95
C ILE A 32 -3.17 -8.11 -11.78
N ALA A 33 -3.97 -9.17 -11.94
CA ALA A 33 -3.58 -10.34 -12.74
C ALA A 33 -3.41 -10.04 -14.24
N HIS A 34 -3.95 -8.93 -14.74
CA HIS A 34 -3.82 -8.46 -16.11
C HIS A 34 -2.72 -7.39 -16.31
N LEU A 35 -1.87 -7.14 -15.30
CA LEU A 35 -0.75 -6.21 -15.44
C LEU A 35 0.37 -6.82 -16.28
N ASP A 36 0.50 -6.38 -17.53
CA ASP A 36 1.58 -6.79 -18.44
C ASP A 36 2.83 -5.86 -18.38
N LEU A 37 2.88 -4.97 -17.39
CA LEU A 37 3.98 -4.02 -17.20
C LEU A 37 5.01 -4.54 -16.19
N PRO A 38 6.31 -4.21 -16.34
CA PRO A 38 7.29 -4.52 -15.31
C PRO A 38 6.96 -3.86 -13.97
N VAL A 39 6.88 -4.65 -12.91
CA VAL A 39 6.60 -4.18 -11.54
C VAL A 39 7.83 -4.32 -10.65
N LEU A 40 8.12 -3.25 -9.90
CA LEU A 40 9.02 -3.25 -8.76
C LEU A 40 8.22 -2.86 -7.51
N ALA A 41 8.02 -3.80 -6.61
CA ALA A 41 7.47 -3.55 -5.29
C ALA A 41 8.56 -3.02 -4.35
N VAL A 42 8.30 -1.93 -3.65
CA VAL A 42 9.24 -1.34 -2.70
C VAL A 42 8.57 -1.32 -1.33
N PHE A 43 9.21 -1.94 -0.35
CA PHE A 43 8.70 -2.07 1.01
C PHE A 43 9.75 -1.62 2.01
N GLY A 44 9.32 -1.03 3.12
CA GLY A 44 10.19 -0.71 4.25
C GLY A 44 10.34 -1.88 5.21
N THR A 45 11.53 -2.10 5.79
CA THR A 45 11.74 -3.16 6.79
C THR A 45 11.07 -2.88 8.13
N ALA A 46 10.67 -1.63 8.38
CA ALA A 46 10.01 -1.17 9.60
C ALA A 46 8.54 -0.74 9.36
N ASP A 47 7.91 -1.18 8.27
CA ASP A 47 6.48 -0.95 8.02
C ASP A 47 5.63 -1.69 9.08
N ASP A 48 4.86 -0.96 9.88
CA ASP A 48 4.03 -1.49 10.96
C ASP A 48 2.61 -1.87 10.50
N HIS A 49 2.29 -1.65 9.22
CA HIS A 49 1.04 -2.11 8.62
C HIS A 49 1.04 -3.61 8.33
N PHE A 50 2.21 -4.26 8.30
CA PHE A 50 2.36 -5.68 8.04
C PHE A 50 3.10 -6.37 9.19
N ALA A 51 2.63 -7.57 9.58
CA ALA A 51 3.31 -8.37 10.59
C ALA A 51 4.69 -8.87 10.11
N ASP A 52 4.82 -9.09 8.80
CA ASP A 52 6.05 -9.44 8.11
C ASP A 52 6.11 -8.68 6.77
N PRO A 53 6.76 -7.50 6.74
CA PRO A 53 6.86 -6.69 5.52
C PRO A 53 7.57 -7.40 4.36
N GLU A 54 8.53 -8.29 4.64
CA GLU A 54 9.29 -9.01 3.61
C GLU A 54 8.43 -10.11 2.98
N ALA A 55 7.65 -10.83 3.79
CA ALA A 55 6.68 -11.80 3.28
C ALA A 55 5.62 -11.13 2.39
N GLU A 56 5.12 -9.94 2.79
CA GLU A 56 4.17 -9.19 1.96
C GLU A 56 4.81 -8.73 0.65
N ALA A 57 6.02 -8.17 0.69
CA ALA A 57 6.74 -7.74 -0.51
C ALA A 57 6.95 -8.91 -1.50
N THR A 58 7.28 -10.09 -0.97
CA THR A 58 7.41 -11.33 -1.75
C THR A 58 6.08 -11.74 -2.37
N ALA A 59 4.98 -11.70 -1.61
CA ALA A 59 3.65 -12.04 -2.10
C ALA A 59 3.17 -11.09 -3.20
N VAL A 60 3.41 -9.79 -3.04
CA VAL A 60 3.08 -8.77 -4.05
C VAL A 60 3.88 -9.00 -5.32
N ALA A 61 5.20 -9.19 -5.22
CA ALA A 61 6.04 -9.48 -6.38
C ALA A 61 5.59 -10.75 -7.12
N ALA A 62 5.23 -11.81 -6.40
CA ALA A 62 4.70 -13.04 -7.00
C ALA A 62 3.38 -12.79 -7.76
N ARG A 63 2.45 -12.03 -7.17
CA ARG A 63 1.14 -11.73 -7.78
C ARG A 63 1.24 -10.87 -9.03
N THR A 64 2.25 -10.02 -9.13
CA THR A 64 2.46 -9.15 -10.29
C THR A 64 3.49 -9.70 -11.27
N GLY A 65 4.06 -10.89 -11.04
CA GLY A 65 5.21 -11.39 -11.79
C GLY A 65 6.42 -10.45 -11.75
N GLY A 66 6.52 -9.62 -10.71
CA GLY A 66 7.50 -8.56 -10.56
C GLY A 66 8.68 -8.93 -9.68
N ARG A 67 9.44 -7.91 -9.28
CA ARG A 67 10.51 -8.00 -8.28
C ARG A 67 10.14 -7.18 -7.06
N HIS A 68 10.81 -7.43 -5.93
CA HIS A 68 10.72 -6.56 -4.76
C HIS A 68 12.10 -6.07 -4.31
N VAL A 69 12.11 -4.95 -3.59
CA VAL A 69 13.26 -4.40 -2.87
C VAL A 69 12.80 -3.96 -1.48
N MET A 70 13.59 -4.32 -0.48
CA MET A 70 13.43 -3.87 0.89
C MET A 70 14.29 -2.63 1.15
N VAL A 71 13.72 -1.63 1.83
CA VAL A 71 14.41 -0.41 2.26
C VAL A 71 14.61 -0.48 3.78
N GLU A 72 15.87 -0.59 4.19
CA GLU A 72 16.24 -0.73 5.60
C GLU A 72 15.81 0.49 6.43
N GLY A 73 15.14 0.25 7.54
CA GLY A 73 14.68 1.27 8.49
C GLY A 73 13.50 2.13 8.02
N ALA A 74 13.00 1.95 6.79
CA ALA A 74 11.83 2.67 6.30
C ALA A 74 10.53 2.08 6.87
N GLY A 75 9.59 2.96 7.25
CA GLY A 75 8.22 2.60 7.62
C GLY A 75 7.25 2.70 6.43
N HIS A 76 5.96 2.87 6.73
CA HIS A 76 4.90 3.05 5.73
C HIS A 76 4.97 4.39 4.95
#